data_AF-A0A4Q6J6Z5-F1
#
_entry.id   AF-A0A4Q6J6Z5-F1
#
_cell.length_a   1.000
_cell.length_b   1.000
_cell.length_c   1.000
_cell.angle_alpha   90.00
_cell.angle_beta   90.00
_cell.angle_gamma   90.00
#
_symmetry.space_group_name_H-M   'P 1'
#
loop_
_entity.id
_entity.type
_entity.pdbx_description
1 polymer ?
#
loop_
_entity_poly.entity_id
_entity_poly.type
_entity_poly.pdbx_seq_one_letter_code
_entity_poly.pdbx_strand_id
1 'polypeptide(L)' 'MSKTYIRVKVVKVPYGAVWQRLSSIIEDSLAVSCGDSEYEFRTYGDAIEFQEACRDLNVEFTVKDLSDD' A
#
# COMPACT_ATOMS: atom_id res chain seq x y z
N MET A 1 -1.19 -8.55 22.15
CA MET A 1 -0.28 -7.84 21.22
C MET A 1 -1.17 -7.20 20.18
N SER A 2 -1.45 -5.90 20.30
CA SER A 2 -2.12 -5.13 19.26
C SER A 2 -1.25 -5.21 18.01
N LYS A 3 -1.79 -5.74 16.92
CA LYS A 3 -1.08 -5.77 15.65
C LYS A 3 -1.41 -4.45 14.97
N THR A 4 -0.46 -3.52 14.95
CA THR A 4 -0.58 -2.31 14.15
C THR A 4 -0.47 -2.70 12.68
N TYR A 5 -1.48 -2.36 11.89
CA TYR A 5 -1.45 -2.52 10.44
C TYR A 5 -1.62 -1.17 9.78
N ILE A 6 -1.00 -1.01 8.62
CA ILE A 6 -1.11 0.22 7.84
C ILE A 6 -1.81 -0.14 6.54
N ARG A 7 -2.91 0.54 6.27
CA ARG A 7 -3.64 0.38 5.02
C ARG A 7 -3.37 1.55 4.11
N VAL A 8 -2.94 1.25 2.89
CA VAL A 8 -2.76 2.23 1.83
C VAL A 8 -3.81 1.95 0.77
N LYS A 9 -4.67 2.93 0.51
CA LYS A 9 -5.66 2.88 -0.56
C LYS A 9 -5.24 3.78 -1.70
N VAL A 10 -5.00 3.19 -2.86
CA VAL A 10 -4.76 3.92 -4.11
C VAL A 10 -6.09 4.49 -4.59
N VAL A 11 -6.18 5.82 -4.75
CA VAL A 11 -7.43 6.51 -5.13
C VAL A 11 -7.80 6.19 -6.57
N LYS A 12 -6.80 6.12 -7.45
CA LYS A 12 -6.96 5.74 -8.85
C LYS A 12 -5.87 4.76 -9.24
N VAL A 13 -6.25 3.50 -9.43
CA VAL A 13 -5.31 2.45 -9.84
C VAL A 13 -4.72 2.82 -11.20
N PRO A 14 -3.38 3.00 -11.28
CA PRO A 14 -2.74 3.26 -12.54
C PRO A 14 -2.79 2.00 -13.42
N TYR A 15 -2.44 2.13 -14.69
CA TYR A 15 -2.38 0.99 -15.63
C TYR A 15 -0.98 0.86 -16.22
N GLY A 16 -0.67 -0.31 -16.79
CA GLY A 16 0.60 -0.56 -17.47
C GLY A 16 1.80 -0.62 -16.51
N ALA A 17 2.94 -0.09 -16.95
CA ALA A 17 4.22 -0.22 -16.23
C ALA A 17 4.19 0.36 -14.81
N VAL A 18 3.40 1.41 -14.58
CA VAL A 18 3.23 2.01 -13.25
C VAL A 18 2.57 1.02 -12.30
N TRP A 19 1.51 0.36 -12.73
CA TRP A 19 0.84 -0.66 -11.92
C TRP A 19 1.71 -1.88 -11.69
N GLN A 20 2.46 -2.34 -12.69
CA GLN A 20 3.37 -3.47 -12.53
C GLN A 20 4.43 -3.23 -11.45
N ARG A 21 4.94 -1.99 -11.36
CA ARG A 21 5.92 -1.63 -10.33
C ARG A 21 5.29 -1.63 -8.93
N LEU A 22 4.09 -1.06 -8.79
CA LEU A 22 3.36 -1.05 -7.52
C LEU A 22 2.92 -2.45 -7.09
N SER A 23 2.43 -3.27 -8.03
CA SER A 23 2.01 -4.64 -7.73
C SER A 23 3.18 -5.50 -7.27
N SER A 24 4.37 -5.31 -7.85
CA SER A 24 5.58 -6.01 -7.41
C SER A 24 5.93 -5.72 -5.95
N ILE A 25 5.73 -4.48 -5.47
CA ILE A 25 5.97 -4.11 -4.07
C ILE A 25 4.92 -4.75 -3.16
N ILE A 26 3.64 -4.72 -3.57
CA ILE A 26 2.55 -5.38 -2.84
C ILE A 26 2.85 -6.88 -2.66
N GLU A 27 3.33 -7.54 -3.72
CA GLU A 27 3.67 -8.96 -3.71
C GLU A 27 4.92 -9.25 -2.85
N ASP A 28 5.98 -8.43 -2.94
CA ASP A 28 7.22 -8.61 -2.17
C ASP A 28 6.99 -8.40 -0.66
N SER A 29 6.25 -7.35 -0.30
CA SER A 29 5.85 -7.04 1.08
C SER A 29 4.78 -7.98 1.65
N LEU A 30 4.29 -8.94 0.87
CA LEU A 30 3.18 -9.83 1.25
C LEU A 30 1.94 -9.07 1.74
N ALA A 31 1.66 -7.92 1.15
CA ALA A 31 0.56 -7.07 1.53
C ALA A 31 -0.78 -7.71 1.16
N VAL A 32 -1.75 -7.61 2.07
CA VAL A 32 -3.07 -8.21 1.88
C VAL A 32 -3.96 -7.23 1.14
N SER A 33 -4.57 -7.67 0.03
CA SER A 33 -5.61 -6.87 -0.65
C SER A 33 -6.92 -6.96 0.14
N CYS A 34 -7.41 -5.82 0.64
CA CYS A 34 -8.59 -5.72 1.51
C CYS A 34 -9.83 -5.15 0.81
N GLY A 35 -9.75 -4.81 -0.48
CA GLY A 35 -10.87 -4.25 -1.25
C GLY A 35 -10.41 -3.57 -2.53
N ASP A 36 -11.25 -2.70 -3.08
CA ASP A 36 -10.91 -1.89 -4.27
C ASP A 36 -9.71 -0.99 -3.99
N SER A 37 -8.54 -1.46 -4.41
CA SER A 37 -7.27 -0.72 -4.41
C SER A 37 -6.73 -0.42 -3.01
N GLU A 38 -7.14 -1.18 -2.00
CA GLU A 38 -6.67 -1.05 -0.60
C GLU A 38 -5.75 -2.23 -0.25
N TYR A 39 -4.54 -1.91 0.21
CA TYR A 39 -3.49 -2.86 0.53
C TYR A 39 -3.08 -2.68 1.99
N GLU A 40 -3.12 -3.77 2.75
CA GLU A 40 -2.74 -3.83 4.16
C GLU A 40 -1.32 -4.37 4.30
N PHE A 41 -0.46 -3.52 4.88
CA PHE A 41 0.94 -3.81 5.15
C PHE A 41 1.12 -4.15 6.62
N ARG A 42 1.89 -5.21 6.89
CA ARG A 42 2.17 -5.71 8.25
C ARG A 42 3.34 -5.00 8.93
N THR A 43 4.18 -4.32 8.15
CA THR A 43 5.29 -3.54 8.69
C THR A 43 5.21 -2.10 8.22
N TYR A 44 5.72 -1.20 9.07
CA TYR A 44 5.83 0.22 8.72
C TYR A 44 6.78 0.44 7.54
N GLY A 45 7.86 -0.33 7.46
CA GLY A 45 8.84 -0.23 6.37
C GLY A 45 8.21 -0.51 5.00
N ASP A 46 7.49 -1.62 4.87
CA ASP A 46 6.82 -2.01 3.63
C ASP A 46 5.77 -0.96 3.20
N ALA A 47 4.99 -0.47 4.16
CA ALA A 47 3.99 0.55 3.89
C ALA A 47 4.64 1.86 3.40
N ILE A 48 5.79 2.23 3.94
CA ILE A 48 6.53 3.43 3.53
C ILE A 48 7.09 3.24 2.12
N GLU A 49 7.70 2.10 1.83
CA GLU A 49 8.23 1.81 0.48
C GLU A 49 7.12 1.92 -0.58
N PHE A 50 5.95 1.35 -0.32
CA PHE A 50 4.81 1.47 -1.22
C PHE A 50 4.30 2.90 -1.37
N GLN A 51 4.25 3.67 -0.29
CA GLN A 51 3.86 5.09 -0.32
C GLN A 51 4.87 5.94 -1.11
N GLU A 52 6.16 5.71 -0.94
CA GLU A 52 7.21 6.39 -1.70
C GLU A 52 7.13 6.06 -3.18
N ALA A 53 6.92 4.80 -3.54
CA ALA A 53 6.69 4.39 -4.91
C ALA A 53 5.45 5.05 -5.52
N CYS A 54 4.36 5.16 -4.77
CA CYS A 54 3.19 5.91 -5.23
C CYS A 54 3.51 7.39 -5.49
N ARG A 55 4.31 8.04 -4.61
CA ARG A 55 4.72 9.44 -4.78
C ARG A 55 5.63 9.64 -5.99
N ASP A 56 6.64 8.79 -6.16
CA ASP A 56 7.59 8.83 -7.28
C ASP A 56 6.88 8.68 -8.63
N LEU A 57 5.86 7.82 -8.67
CA LEU A 57 5.06 7.54 -9.86
C LEU A 57 3.86 8.49 -10.04
N ASN A 58 3.73 9.51 -9.19
CA ASN A 58 2.64 10.48 -9.18
C ASN A 58 1.23 9.82 -9.11
N VAL A 59 1.12 8.77 -8.30
CA VAL A 59 -0.11 8.02 -8.03
C VAL A 59 -0.75 8.55 -6.75
N GLU A 60 -2.02 8.90 -6.84
CA GLU A 60 -2.77 9.40 -5.69
C GLU A 60 -3.20 8.26 -4.77
N PHE A 61 -2.92 8.41 -3.47
CA PHE A 61 -3.26 7.42 -2.44
C PHE A 61 -3.67 8.07 -1.12
N THR A 62 -4.30 7.28 -0.27
CA THR A 62 -4.67 7.63 1.10
C THR A 62 -4.14 6.56 2.05
N VAL A 63 -3.81 6.95 3.28
CA VAL A 63 -3.27 6.05 4.30
C VAL A 63 -4.21 6.05 5.50
N LYS A 64 -4.49 4.86 6.04
CA LYS A 64 -5.19 4.65 7.29
C LYS A 64 -4.27 3.86 8.23
N ASP A 65 -3.87 4.51 9.32
CA ASP A 65 -3.26 3.81 10.44
C ASP A 65 -4.38 3.08 11.21
N LEU A 66 -4.27 1.76 11.30
CA LEU A 66 -5.15 0.94 12.12
C LEU A 66 -4.33 0.47 13.33
N SER A 67 -4.38 1.30 14.37
CA SER A 67 -3.98 0.92 15.72
C SER A 67 -5.22 0.39 16.45
N ASP A 68 -5.20 -0.89 16.83
CA ASP A 68 -6.24 -1.56 17.63
C ASP A 68 -6.08 -1.14 19.12
N ASP A 69 -6.98 -0.28 19.61
CA ASP A 69 -7.13 0.14 21.01
C ASP A 69 -8.10 -0.79 21.76
#